data_AF-A0A3D3JJ83-F1
#
_entry.id   AF-A0A3D3JJ83-F1
#
_cell.length_a   1.000
_cell.length_b   1.000
_cell.length_c   1.000
_cell.angle_alpha   90.00
_cell.angle_beta   90.00
_cell.angle_gamma   90.00
#
_symmetry.space_group_name_H-M   'P 1'
#
loop_
_entity.id
_entity.type
_entity.pdbx_description
1 polymer ?
#
loop_
_entity_poly.entity_id
_entity_poly.type
_entity_poly.pdbx_seq_one_letter_code
_entity_poly.pdbx_strand_id
1 'polypeptide(L)'
;TEVTPDTNIVIVNIGHLDRAGIAAQIDRIAAEQPAVIGIDAFFRQPKDDNPEGDTMLADVLRRTPNVVLVSKLIDADTTDEEDAFDALETSHPMFTQNVRAGYANIIIDDEASFLTCREVSFKEHYAGKTAMSFPVVLAQHLDPTAAQRALQREENVETINYRGGLAKFYHFDVDQILDPETDLSILRGKVVLMGYLGTTIGSPSLEDIFFTPLNERYVGRSLPDMHGIVIHANVLSMILHGSYIDRMSDTMAILVGLAVLITNVLLFTYIYSRFENWYDTLALVLQLGQSLFILYLTIVVFDERAYKLDLTPALLGVALVGTVHDLYQDSLKKLILGAIAQARRRTVSKSPSDRTDTVESSADKS
;
A
#
# COMPACT_ATOMS: atom_id res chain seq x y z
N THR A 1 10.84 24.99 0.30
CA THR A 1 11.46 24.16 -0.75
C THR A 1 10.65 24.37 -2.01
N GLU A 2 11.30 24.62 -3.15
CA GLU A 2 10.62 24.81 -4.43
C GLU A 2 9.95 23.49 -4.84
N VAL A 3 8.62 23.47 -4.91
CA VAL A 3 7.87 22.25 -5.28
C VAL A 3 7.86 22.18 -6.79
N THR A 4 8.63 21.26 -7.38
CA THR A 4 8.55 20.99 -8.83
C THR A 4 7.17 20.40 -9.14
N PRO A 5 6.32 21.09 -9.94
CA PRO A 5 4.97 20.64 -10.20
C PRO A 5 4.96 19.43 -11.15
N ASP A 6 3.95 18.59 -11.02
CA ASP A 6 3.62 17.57 -12.02
C ASP A 6 2.98 18.24 -13.23
N THR A 7 3.58 18.05 -14.41
CA THR A 7 3.13 18.67 -15.65
C THR A 7 2.15 17.83 -16.45
N ASN A 8 1.78 16.63 -16.00
CA ASN A 8 0.86 15.74 -16.71
C ASN A 8 -0.59 15.89 -16.25
N ILE A 9 -0.80 16.44 -15.05
CA ILE A 9 -2.09 16.48 -14.36
C ILE A 9 -2.44 17.93 -14.01
N VAL A 10 -3.66 18.33 -14.31
CA VAL A 10 -4.23 19.63 -13.91
C VAL A 10 -5.53 19.37 -13.14
N ILE A 11 -5.72 20.02 -12.00
CA ILE A 11 -6.91 19.87 -11.17
C ILE A 11 -7.82 21.09 -11.37
N VAL A 12 -9.12 20.87 -11.55
CA VAL A 12 -10.11 21.92 -11.71
C VAL A 12 -11.14 21.80 -10.59
N ASN A 13 -11.33 22.88 -9.83
CA ASN A 13 -12.38 22.93 -8.82
C ASN A 13 -13.75 22.99 -9.49
N ILE A 14 -14.69 22.17 -8.99
CA ILE A 14 -16.11 22.24 -9.38
C ILE A 14 -16.96 23.08 -8.41
N GLY A 15 -16.43 23.39 -7.21
CA GLY A 15 -17.15 24.12 -6.17
C GLY A 15 -18.54 23.56 -5.91
N HIS A 16 -19.55 24.43 -5.87
CA HIS A 16 -20.96 24.04 -5.80
C HIS A 16 -21.70 24.37 -7.09
N LEU A 17 -21.03 24.23 -8.24
CA LEU A 17 -21.69 24.41 -9.53
C LEU A 17 -22.87 23.45 -9.67
N ASP A 18 -23.93 23.95 -10.29
CA ASP A 18 -25.02 23.10 -10.75
C ASP A 18 -24.59 22.33 -12.02
N ARG A 19 -25.48 21.46 -12.52
CA ARG A 19 -25.16 20.62 -13.69
C ARG A 19 -24.91 21.44 -14.96
N ALA A 20 -25.57 22.58 -15.11
CA ALA A 20 -25.32 23.50 -16.21
C ALA A 20 -23.91 24.12 -16.10
N GLY A 21 -23.49 24.54 -14.90
CA GLY A 21 -22.15 25.05 -14.62
C GLY A 21 -21.06 24.01 -14.86
N ILE A 22 -21.25 22.77 -14.38
CA ILE A 22 -20.32 21.66 -14.66
C ILE A 22 -20.25 21.40 -16.17
N ALA A 23 -21.39 21.44 -16.87
CA ALA A 23 -21.41 21.25 -18.32
C ALA A 23 -20.59 22.34 -19.05
N ALA A 24 -20.72 23.59 -18.63
CA ALA A 24 -19.95 24.71 -19.17
C ALA A 24 -18.44 24.57 -18.91
N GLN A 25 -18.04 24.09 -17.72
CA GLN A 25 -16.64 23.78 -17.44
C GLN A 25 -16.10 22.67 -18.36
N ILE A 26 -16.84 21.56 -18.50
CA ILE A 26 -16.45 20.45 -19.39
C ILE A 26 -16.27 20.96 -20.82
N ASP A 27 -17.19 21.79 -21.30
CA ASP A 27 -17.14 22.36 -22.65
C ASP A 27 -15.86 23.12 -22.92
N ARG A 28 -15.51 24.00 -21.99
CA ARG A 28 -14.33 24.83 -22.15
C ARG A 28 -13.05 24.03 -22.02
N ILE A 29 -13.00 23.09 -21.08
CA ILE A 29 -11.86 22.18 -20.91
C ILE A 29 -11.70 21.33 -22.19
N ALA A 30 -12.78 20.79 -22.74
CA ALA A 30 -12.77 19.96 -23.93
C ALA A 30 -12.26 20.72 -25.17
N ALA A 31 -12.53 22.03 -25.27
CA ALA A 31 -12.05 22.87 -26.37
C ALA A 31 -10.50 22.92 -26.45
N GLU A 32 -9.80 22.75 -25.33
CA GLU A 32 -8.33 22.71 -25.28
C GLU A 32 -7.73 21.35 -25.66
N GLN A 33 -8.56 20.35 -25.91
CA GLN A 33 -8.15 18.99 -26.32
C GLN A 33 -7.21 18.34 -25.27
N PRO A 34 -7.66 18.15 -24.02
CA PRO A 34 -6.94 17.35 -23.05
C PRO A 34 -6.86 15.89 -23.51
N ALA A 35 -5.92 15.12 -22.97
CA ALA A 35 -5.86 13.69 -23.22
C ALA A 35 -7.11 12.99 -22.66
N VAL A 36 -7.50 13.35 -21.43
CA VAL A 36 -8.68 12.79 -20.74
C VAL A 36 -9.17 13.77 -19.67
N ILE A 37 -10.49 13.79 -19.44
CA ILE A 37 -11.15 14.54 -18.37
C ILE A 37 -11.70 13.53 -17.36
N GLY A 38 -11.18 13.51 -16.14
CA GLY A 38 -11.75 12.76 -15.03
C GLY A 38 -12.65 13.64 -14.19
N ILE A 39 -13.85 13.17 -13.82
CA ILE A 39 -14.77 13.91 -12.97
C ILE A 39 -15.10 13.09 -11.72
N ASP A 40 -14.67 13.61 -10.58
CA ASP A 40 -14.95 13.07 -9.24
C ASP A 40 -16.21 13.71 -8.66
N ALA A 41 -17.33 13.36 -9.28
CA ALA A 41 -18.68 13.74 -8.83
C ALA A 41 -19.70 12.69 -9.28
N PHE A 42 -20.67 12.38 -8.41
CA PHE A 42 -21.74 11.44 -8.71
C PHE A 42 -23.01 12.16 -9.17
N PHE A 43 -23.52 11.80 -10.34
CA PHE A 43 -24.81 12.29 -10.86
C PHE A 43 -25.88 11.21 -10.73
N ARG A 44 -26.28 10.90 -9.48
CA ARG A 44 -27.10 9.72 -9.14
C ARG A 44 -28.52 9.72 -9.70
N GLN A 45 -29.17 10.87 -9.70
CA GLN A 45 -30.57 11.01 -10.10
C GLN A 45 -30.78 12.31 -10.88
N PRO A 46 -31.72 12.35 -11.84
CA PRO A 46 -32.16 13.61 -12.45
C PRO A 46 -32.60 14.64 -11.39
N LYS A 47 -32.44 15.92 -11.70
CA LYS A 47 -32.84 17.04 -10.84
C LYS A 47 -34.16 17.61 -11.37
N ASP A 48 -35.26 17.31 -10.70
CA ASP A 48 -36.59 17.79 -11.07
C ASP A 48 -36.70 19.33 -11.08
N ASP A 49 -35.89 19.99 -10.25
CA ASP A 49 -35.78 21.44 -10.14
C ASP A 49 -34.86 22.09 -11.18
N ASN A 50 -34.05 21.30 -11.90
CA ASN A 50 -33.15 21.78 -12.95
C ASN A 50 -32.98 20.75 -14.11
N PRO A 51 -34.07 20.43 -14.84
CA PRO A 51 -34.02 19.47 -15.95
C PRO A 51 -33.22 19.98 -17.16
N GLU A 52 -33.12 21.29 -17.33
CA GLU A 52 -32.29 21.90 -18.38
C GLU A 52 -30.80 21.63 -18.12
N GLY A 53 -30.33 21.80 -16.88
CA GLY A 53 -28.95 21.48 -16.49
C GLY A 53 -28.62 20.00 -16.68
N ASP A 54 -29.56 19.09 -16.42
CA ASP A 54 -29.39 17.66 -16.70
C ASP A 54 -29.18 17.37 -18.19
N THR A 55 -29.97 18.05 -19.03
CA THR A 55 -29.89 17.90 -20.47
C THR A 55 -28.56 18.43 -20.99
N MET A 56 -28.14 19.61 -20.53
CA MET A 56 -26.84 20.20 -20.88
C MET A 56 -25.67 19.30 -20.50
N LEU A 57 -25.68 18.76 -19.27
CA LEU A 57 -24.65 17.86 -18.80
C LEU A 57 -24.63 16.54 -19.57
N ALA A 58 -25.79 15.93 -19.80
CA ALA A 58 -25.89 14.70 -20.58
C ALA A 58 -25.39 14.90 -22.03
N ASP A 59 -25.71 16.02 -22.64
CA ASP A 59 -25.30 16.33 -24.01
C ASP A 59 -23.81 16.61 -24.13
N VAL A 60 -23.20 17.36 -23.18
CA VAL A 60 -21.75 17.60 -23.20
C VAL A 60 -20.97 16.31 -22.94
N LEU A 61 -21.43 15.46 -22.01
CA LEU A 61 -20.82 14.16 -21.75
C LEU A 61 -20.89 13.26 -22.99
N ARG A 62 -22.04 13.22 -23.69
CA ARG A 62 -22.21 12.39 -24.89
C ARG A 62 -21.30 12.79 -26.04
N ARG A 63 -21.02 14.09 -26.21
CA ARG A 63 -20.15 14.59 -27.29
C ARG A 63 -18.67 14.69 -26.94
N THR A 64 -18.30 14.43 -25.69
CA THR A 64 -16.91 14.48 -25.20
C THR A 64 -16.41 13.06 -24.92
N PRO A 65 -15.76 12.40 -25.90
CA PRO A 65 -15.51 10.95 -25.84
C PRO A 65 -14.44 10.52 -24.84
N ASN A 66 -13.64 11.47 -24.33
CA ASN A 66 -12.53 11.24 -23.42
C ASN A 66 -12.85 11.68 -21.98
N VAL A 67 -14.12 11.57 -21.57
CA VAL A 67 -14.53 11.76 -20.17
C VAL A 67 -14.53 10.41 -19.44
N VAL A 68 -14.09 10.43 -18.19
CA VAL A 68 -14.19 9.33 -17.23
C VAL A 68 -14.93 9.84 -16.00
N LEU A 69 -16.03 9.18 -15.63
CA LEU A 69 -16.76 9.47 -14.39
C LEU A 69 -16.31 8.52 -13.28
N VAL A 70 -16.50 8.93 -12.04
CA VAL A 70 -16.34 8.04 -10.90
C VAL A 70 -17.51 7.06 -10.76
N SER A 71 -17.17 5.87 -10.28
CA SER A 71 -18.09 4.87 -9.75
C SER A 71 -17.74 4.55 -8.29
N LYS A 72 -18.61 3.83 -7.58
CA LYS A 72 -18.35 3.38 -6.21
C LYS A 72 -18.62 1.88 -6.09
N LEU A 73 -17.64 1.13 -5.61
CA LEU A 73 -17.83 -0.24 -5.18
C LEU A 73 -18.61 -0.26 -3.86
N ILE A 74 -19.55 -1.18 -3.77
CA ILE A 74 -20.44 -1.37 -2.61
C ILE A 74 -20.11 -2.71 -1.98
N ASP A 75 -19.81 -2.68 -0.68
CA ASP A 75 -19.45 -3.86 0.11
C ASP A 75 -20.60 -4.86 0.16
N ALA A 76 -20.26 -6.14 0.29
CA ALA A 76 -21.26 -7.18 0.50
C ALA A 76 -21.94 -7.05 1.87
N ASP A 77 -23.25 -7.31 1.91
CA ASP A 77 -24.07 -7.24 3.13
C ASP A 77 -23.88 -8.49 4.04
N THR A 78 -22.93 -9.36 3.71
CA THR A 78 -22.72 -10.64 4.40
C THR A 78 -21.44 -10.65 5.24
N THR A 79 -21.59 -11.03 6.51
CA THR A 79 -20.49 -11.19 7.50
C THR A 79 -19.60 -12.41 7.27
N ASP A 80 -19.78 -13.16 6.17
CA ASP A 80 -19.13 -14.44 5.93
C ASP A 80 -18.14 -14.32 4.74
N GLU A 81 -16.86 -14.21 5.11
CA GLU A 81 -15.63 -14.44 4.34
C GLU A 81 -15.27 -13.51 3.16
N GLU A 82 -14.12 -12.83 3.34
CA GLU A 82 -13.26 -12.09 2.40
C GLU A 82 -13.89 -10.90 1.65
N ASP A 83 -13.49 -9.67 2.02
CA ASP A 83 -13.53 -8.39 1.27
C ASP A 83 -14.07 -8.47 -0.18
N ALA A 84 -15.36 -8.75 -0.34
CA ALA A 84 -15.99 -8.94 -1.64
C ALA A 84 -17.00 -7.83 -1.87
N PHE A 85 -16.85 -7.13 -2.99
CA PHE A 85 -17.81 -6.11 -3.41
C PHE A 85 -18.99 -6.77 -4.15
N ASP A 86 -20.21 -6.41 -3.76
CA ASP A 86 -21.43 -6.97 -4.38
C ASP A 86 -21.88 -6.17 -5.59
N ALA A 87 -21.64 -4.86 -5.60
CA ALA A 87 -22.15 -3.98 -6.63
C ALA A 87 -21.20 -2.85 -6.99
N LEU A 88 -21.44 -2.27 -8.16
CA LEU A 88 -20.79 -1.06 -8.64
C LEU A 88 -21.88 0.00 -8.86
N GLU A 89 -21.94 0.98 -7.98
CA GLU A 89 -22.76 2.15 -8.12
C GLU A 89 -22.14 3.10 -9.14
N THR A 90 -22.94 3.56 -10.11
CA THR A 90 -22.51 4.51 -11.14
C THR A 90 -23.48 5.70 -11.19
N SER A 91 -23.10 6.77 -11.88
CA SER A 91 -24.02 7.86 -12.18
C SER A 91 -25.22 7.36 -13.01
N HIS A 92 -26.32 8.11 -12.97
CA HIS A 92 -27.56 7.77 -13.69
C HIS A 92 -27.28 7.46 -15.18
N PRO A 93 -27.96 6.47 -15.78
CA PRO A 93 -27.71 6.05 -17.17
C PRO A 93 -27.72 7.18 -18.21
N MET A 94 -28.45 8.27 -17.96
CA MET A 94 -28.46 9.43 -18.86
C MET A 94 -27.09 10.13 -18.99
N PHE A 95 -26.23 10.01 -17.98
CA PHE A 95 -24.89 10.63 -17.93
C PHE A 95 -23.78 9.65 -18.31
N THR A 96 -24.07 8.34 -18.42
CA THR A 96 -23.07 7.30 -18.66
C THR A 96 -23.13 6.69 -20.07
N GLN A 97 -24.02 7.20 -20.94
CA GLN A 97 -24.08 6.82 -22.35
C GLN A 97 -22.78 7.23 -23.07
N ASN A 98 -21.87 6.28 -23.23
CA ASN A 98 -20.52 6.41 -23.82
C ASN A 98 -19.43 6.98 -22.90
N VAL A 99 -19.66 6.98 -21.60
CA VAL A 99 -18.67 7.45 -20.62
C VAL A 99 -18.11 6.27 -19.86
N ARG A 100 -16.78 6.16 -19.81
CA ARG A 100 -16.12 5.13 -19.01
C ARG A 100 -16.22 5.51 -17.53
N ALA A 101 -16.26 4.50 -16.67
CA ALA A 101 -16.21 4.69 -15.23
C ALA A 101 -14.99 4.02 -14.62
N GLY A 102 -14.46 4.62 -13.55
CA GLY A 102 -13.49 3.98 -12.67
C GLY A 102 -13.86 4.24 -11.21
N TYR A 103 -13.62 3.29 -10.32
CA TYR A 103 -14.07 3.44 -8.93
C TYR A 103 -13.20 4.42 -8.14
N ALA A 104 -13.84 5.23 -7.31
CA ALA A 104 -13.21 6.25 -6.47
C ALA A 104 -13.13 5.86 -4.99
N ASN A 105 -13.39 4.59 -4.66
CA ASN A 105 -13.26 4.11 -3.29
C ASN A 105 -11.85 4.41 -2.77
N ILE A 106 -11.80 4.99 -1.57
CA ILE A 106 -10.59 5.26 -0.83
C ILE A 106 -10.53 4.23 0.29
N ILE A 107 -9.41 3.52 0.42
CA ILE A 107 -9.18 2.59 1.51
C ILE A 107 -8.78 3.42 2.74
N ILE A 108 -9.63 3.37 3.76
CA ILE A 108 -9.41 4.06 5.02
C ILE A 108 -9.07 3.00 6.06
N ASP A 109 -8.00 3.25 6.82
CA ASP A 109 -7.59 2.40 7.93
C ASP A 109 -8.58 2.62 9.10
N ASP A 110 -9.59 1.74 9.16
CA ASP A 110 -10.68 1.78 10.14
C ASP A 110 -10.22 1.35 11.54
N GLU A 111 -9.09 0.65 11.66
CA GLU A 111 -8.50 0.22 12.93
C GLU A 111 -7.58 1.30 13.53
N ALA A 112 -6.93 2.12 12.68
CA ALA A 112 -6.18 3.27 13.14
C ALA A 112 -7.12 4.39 13.56
N SER A 113 -6.87 4.95 14.74
CA SER A 113 -7.68 6.03 15.36
C SER A 113 -7.80 7.35 14.57
N PHE A 114 -7.28 7.42 13.33
CA PHE A 114 -7.09 8.63 12.54
C PHE A 114 -7.53 8.54 11.06
N LEU A 115 -8.21 7.46 10.62
CA LEU A 115 -8.85 7.38 9.30
C LEU A 115 -7.96 7.90 8.14
N THR A 116 -6.67 7.51 8.15
CA THR A 116 -5.68 8.07 7.23
C THR A 116 -5.62 7.26 5.94
N CYS A 117 -5.78 7.92 4.80
CA CYS A 117 -5.65 7.31 3.49
C CYS A 117 -4.18 7.03 3.17
N ARG A 118 -3.77 5.76 3.24
CA ARG A 118 -2.40 5.31 2.93
C ARG A 118 -2.33 4.37 1.75
N GLU A 119 -3.46 3.80 1.38
CA GLU A 119 -3.53 2.65 0.49
C GLU A 119 -4.57 2.86 -0.60
N VAL A 120 -4.34 2.23 -1.73
CA VAL A 120 -5.24 2.24 -2.87
C VAL A 120 -5.20 0.89 -3.55
N SER A 121 -6.34 0.39 -3.99
CA SER A 121 -6.37 -0.74 -4.91
C SER A 121 -6.45 -0.25 -6.36
N PHE A 122 -5.80 -0.96 -7.26
CA PHE A 122 -5.82 -0.62 -8.68
C PHE A 122 -6.97 -1.27 -9.44
N LYS A 123 -7.40 -2.44 -8.98
CA LYS A 123 -8.50 -3.22 -9.53
C LYS A 123 -9.18 -3.96 -8.39
N GLU A 124 -10.48 -4.19 -8.53
CA GLU A 124 -11.26 -4.97 -7.57
C GLU A 124 -12.23 -5.88 -8.29
N HIS A 125 -12.55 -7.00 -7.64
CA HIS A 125 -13.54 -7.94 -8.12
C HIS A 125 -14.91 -7.65 -7.48
N TYR A 126 -15.95 -7.62 -8.31
CA TYR A 126 -17.32 -7.44 -7.84
C TYR A 126 -18.29 -8.23 -8.71
N ALA A 127 -19.20 -9.00 -8.10
CA ALA A 127 -20.20 -9.81 -8.81
C ALA A 127 -19.65 -10.57 -10.04
N GLY A 128 -18.44 -11.15 -9.93
CA GLY A 128 -17.76 -11.88 -11.03
C GLY A 128 -17.18 -11.01 -12.15
N LYS A 129 -17.17 -9.68 -11.99
CA LYS A 129 -16.55 -8.69 -12.88
C LYS A 129 -15.34 -8.07 -12.22
N THR A 130 -14.54 -7.35 -13.01
CA THR A 130 -13.41 -6.56 -12.51
C THR A 130 -13.69 -5.09 -12.76
N ALA A 131 -13.65 -4.26 -11.72
CA ALA A 131 -13.63 -2.82 -11.83
C ALA A 131 -12.19 -2.32 -11.74
N MET A 132 -11.88 -1.23 -12.45
CA MET A 132 -10.58 -0.55 -12.36
C MET A 132 -10.76 0.75 -11.59
N SER A 133 -9.75 1.11 -10.80
CA SER A 133 -9.78 2.37 -10.06
C SER A 133 -9.80 3.56 -11.01
N PHE A 134 -10.37 4.67 -10.55
CA PHE A 134 -10.47 5.91 -11.29
C PHE A 134 -9.11 6.40 -11.82
N PRO A 135 -8.02 6.44 -11.02
CA PRO A 135 -6.69 6.79 -11.51
C PRO A 135 -6.16 5.85 -12.60
N VAL A 136 -6.43 4.54 -12.51
CA VAL A 136 -5.98 3.57 -13.53
C VAL A 136 -6.69 3.80 -14.85
N VAL A 137 -8.01 4.03 -14.84
CA VAL A 137 -8.76 4.32 -16.07
C VAL A 137 -8.23 5.58 -16.75
N LEU A 138 -7.92 6.63 -15.99
CA LEU A 138 -7.29 7.85 -16.52
C LEU A 138 -5.89 7.59 -17.07
N ALA A 139 -5.07 6.82 -16.36
CA ALA A 139 -3.74 6.44 -16.82
C ALA A 139 -3.81 5.66 -18.15
N GLN A 140 -4.81 4.79 -18.34
CA GLN A 140 -4.99 4.06 -19.61
C GLN A 140 -5.21 4.99 -20.81
N HIS A 141 -5.78 6.18 -20.61
CA HIS A 141 -5.98 7.15 -21.69
C HIS A 141 -4.70 7.94 -22.02
N LEU A 142 -3.89 8.27 -21.01
CA LEU A 142 -2.67 9.07 -21.19
C LEU A 142 -1.44 8.20 -21.52
N ASP A 143 -1.19 7.15 -20.75
CA ASP A 143 -0.08 6.21 -20.89
C ASP A 143 -0.56 4.77 -20.60
N PRO A 144 -1.04 4.05 -21.63
CA PRO A 144 -1.47 2.65 -21.51
C PRO A 144 -0.37 1.72 -20.96
N THR A 145 0.91 2.02 -21.20
CA THR A 145 2.03 1.21 -20.73
C THR A 145 2.25 1.39 -19.23
N ALA A 146 2.14 2.62 -18.71
CA ALA A 146 2.15 2.87 -17.28
C ALA A 146 0.97 2.19 -16.57
N ALA A 147 -0.23 2.29 -17.13
CA ALA A 147 -1.41 1.63 -16.59
C ALA A 147 -1.27 0.09 -16.57
N GLN A 148 -0.72 -0.49 -17.64
CA GLN A 148 -0.48 -1.93 -17.70
C GLN A 148 0.56 -2.37 -16.66
N ARG A 149 1.65 -1.60 -16.47
CA ARG A 149 2.64 -1.86 -15.42
C ARG A 149 1.99 -1.85 -14.04
N ALA A 150 1.11 -0.88 -13.76
CA ALA A 150 0.37 -0.82 -12.49
C ALA A 150 -0.47 -2.09 -12.27
N LEU A 151 -1.22 -2.53 -13.30
CA LEU A 151 -2.13 -3.67 -13.20
C LEU A 151 -1.46 -5.04 -13.12
N GLN A 152 -0.18 -5.12 -13.52
CA GLN A 152 0.66 -6.33 -13.46
C GLN A 152 1.34 -6.52 -12.11
N ARG A 153 1.23 -5.55 -11.20
CA ARG A 153 1.76 -5.70 -9.84
C ARG A 153 0.97 -6.79 -9.12
N GLU A 154 1.68 -7.53 -8.27
CA GLU A 154 1.16 -8.74 -7.61
C GLU A 154 0.20 -8.40 -6.46
N GLU A 155 0.34 -7.22 -5.87
CA GLU A 155 -0.47 -6.76 -4.75
C GLU A 155 -1.80 -6.18 -5.25
N ASN A 156 -2.91 -6.57 -4.62
CA ASN A 156 -4.22 -5.97 -4.90
C ASN A 156 -4.32 -4.54 -4.32
N VAL A 157 -3.57 -4.27 -3.25
CA VAL A 157 -3.52 -3.01 -2.52
C VAL A 157 -2.09 -2.48 -2.50
N GLU A 158 -1.93 -1.21 -2.82
CA GLU A 158 -0.65 -0.53 -2.95
C GLU A 158 -0.57 0.65 -1.98
N THR A 159 0.60 0.86 -1.37
CA THR A 159 0.86 2.07 -0.57
C THR A 159 0.98 3.27 -1.50
N ILE A 160 0.22 4.33 -1.20
CA ILE A 160 0.24 5.57 -1.98
C ILE A 160 1.54 6.32 -1.70
N ASN A 161 2.37 6.48 -2.74
CA ASN A 161 3.53 7.35 -2.69
C ASN A 161 3.11 8.80 -2.95
N TYR A 162 2.69 9.51 -1.90
CA TYR A 162 2.29 10.91 -1.99
C TYR A 162 3.45 11.81 -2.41
N ARG A 163 3.28 12.48 -3.55
CA ARG A 163 4.28 13.38 -4.15
C ARG A 163 4.11 14.84 -3.73
N GLY A 164 2.96 15.17 -3.12
CA GLY A 164 2.68 16.47 -2.50
C GLY A 164 1.19 16.76 -2.38
N GLY A 165 0.85 17.89 -1.74
CA GLY A 165 -0.51 18.43 -1.71
C GLY A 165 -0.90 19.17 -3.00
N LEU A 166 -1.93 20.01 -2.94
CA LEU A 166 -2.45 20.73 -4.10
C LEU A 166 -1.39 21.54 -4.87
N ALA A 167 -0.42 22.14 -4.16
CA ALA A 167 0.69 22.89 -4.76
C ALA A 167 1.60 22.06 -5.68
N LYS A 168 1.51 20.73 -5.65
CA LYS A 168 2.23 19.83 -6.55
C LYS A 168 1.61 19.78 -7.95
N PHE A 169 0.35 20.20 -8.10
CA PHE A 169 -0.41 20.11 -9.34
C PHE A 169 -0.81 21.52 -9.80
N TYR A 170 -0.77 21.75 -11.10
CA TYR A 170 -1.45 22.93 -11.65
C TYR A 170 -2.93 22.83 -11.34
N HIS A 171 -3.53 23.95 -10.94
CA HIS A 171 -4.93 23.96 -10.57
C HIS A 171 -5.61 25.26 -10.97
N PHE A 172 -6.91 25.16 -11.24
CA PHE A 172 -7.77 26.29 -11.54
C PHE A 172 -9.04 26.22 -10.70
N ASP A 173 -9.49 27.37 -10.24
CA ASP A 173 -10.78 27.53 -9.58
C ASP A 173 -11.91 27.75 -10.59
N VAL A 174 -13.15 27.73 -10.11
CA VAL A 174 -14.37 27.81 -10.92
C VAL A 174 -14.41 29.06 -11.78
N ASP A 175 -14.11 30.22 -11.20
CA ASP A 175 -14.11 31.52 -11.86
C ASP A 175 -13.03 31.61 -12.94
N GLN A 176 -11.83 31.08 -12.67
CA GLN A 176 -10.72 31.06 -13.62
C GLN A 176 -11.04 30.21 -14.85
N ILE A 177 -11.64 29.03 -14.66
CA ILE A 177 -12.06 28.19 -15.79
C ILE A 177 -13.22 28.82 -16.55
N LEU A 178 -14.14 29.54 -15.91
CA LEU A 178 -15.30 30.08 -16.63
C LEU A 178 -15.07 31.47 -17.25
N ASP A 179 -14.01 32.20 -16.87
CA ASP A 179 -13.64 33.50 -17.44
C ASP A 179 -13.06 33.38 -18.85
N PRO A 180 -13.74 33.80 -19.94
CA PRO A 180 -13.30 33.61 -21.33
C PRO A 180 -11.89 34.08 -21.67
N GLU A 181 -11.33 35.00 -20.87
CA GLU A 181 -10.00 35.58 -21.10
C GLU A 181 -8.85 34.70 -20.53
N THR A 182 -9.16 33.72 -19.68
CA THR A 182 -8.15 32.80 -19.13
C THR A 182 -7.56 31.90 -20.21
N ASP A 183 -6.23 31.93 -20.36
CA ASP A 183 -5.47 31.01 -21.20
C ASP A 183 -5.45 29.61 -20.57
N LEU A 184 -6.12 28.66 -21.22
CA LEU A 184 -6.20 27.26 -20.81
C LEU A 184 -5.33 26.34 -21.67
N SER A 185 -4.40 26.89 -22.45
CA SER A 185 -3.52 26.11 -23.32
C SER A 185 -2.71 25.03 -22.58
N ILE A 186 -2.49 25.21 -21.26
CA ILE A 186 -1.88 24.21 -20.40
C ILE A 186 -2.70 22.90 -20.34
N LEU A 187 -4.01 22.89 -20.59
CA LEU A 187 -4.83 21.68 -20.51
C LEU A 187 -4.56 20.70 -21.68
N ARG A 188 -3.98 21.18 -22.78
CA ARG A 188 -3.77 20.42 -24.01
C ARG A 188 -2.92 19.17 -23.77
N GLY A 189 -3.47 18.01 -24.15
CA GLY A 189 -2.82 16.72 -24.02
C GLY A 189 -2.54 16.28 -22.57
N LYS A 190 -3.12 16.95 -21.57
CA LYS A 190 -2.97 16.59 -20.15
C LYS A 190 -4.16 15.79 -19.64
N VAL A 191 -4.02 15.19 -18.45
CA VAL A 191 -5.16 14.71 -17.68
C VAL A 191 -5.74 15.89 -16.91
N VAL A 192 -7.03 16.15 -17.08
CA VAL A 192 -7.75 17.18 -16.31
C VAL A 192 -8.66 16.50 -15.30
N LEU A 193 -8.43 16.75 -14.02
CA LEU A 193 -9.18 16.18 -12.91
C LEU A 193 -10.15 17.23 -12.35
N MET A 194 -11.44 17.06 -12.59
CA MET A 194 -12.49 17.89 -12.04
C MET A 194 -12.99 17.28 -10.73
N GLY A 195 -12.92 18.02 -9.63
CA GLY A 195 -13.40 17.56 -8.33
C GLY A 195 -13.57 18.70 -7.35
N TYR A 196 -14.14 18.41 -6.20
CA TYR A 196 -14.42 19.42 -5.18
C TYR A 196 -13.12 19.82 -4.45
N LEU A 197 -12.84 21.13 -4.37
CA LEU A 197 -11.70 21.72 -3.64
C LEU A 197 -12.15 22.85 -2.69
N GLY A 198 -13.43 22.85 -2.28
CA GLY A 198 -14.05 23.94 -1.54
C GLY A 198 -14.87 24.87 -2.44
N THR A 199 -15.55 25.85 -1.81
CA THR A 199 -16.31 26.89 -2.55
C THR A 199 -15.40 27.68 -3.49
N THR A 200 -14.20 27.97 -2.99
CA THR A 200 -13.04 28.49 -3.71
C THR A 200 -11.80 27.80 -3.17
N ILE A 201 -10.75 27.70 -3.96
CA ILE A 201 -9.49 27.07 -3.58
C ILE A 201 -8.89 27.85 -2.39
N GLY A 202 -8.61 27.13 -1.30
CA GLY A 202 -8.10 27.71 -0.06
C GLY A 202 -9.17 28.17 0.93
N SER A 203 -10.46 28.10 0.57
CA SER A 203 -11.55 28.24 1.54
C SER A 203 -11.62 27.02 2.47
N PRO A 204 -11.90 27.20 3.78
CA PRO A 204 -12.08 26.06 4.67
C PRO A 204 -13.28 25.22 4.24
N SER A 205 -13.06 23.93 3.99
CA SER A 205 -14.13 22.94 3.79
C SER A 205 -13.78 21.64 4.48
N LEU A 206 -14.81 20.94 4.96
CA LEU A 206 -14.71 19.57 5.49
C LEU A 206 -15.37 18.55 4.57
N GLU A 207 -15.83 19.00 3.40
CA GLU A 207 -16.42 18.14 2.39
C GLU A 207 -15.31 17.51 1.54
N ASP A 208 -15.41 16.19 1.37
CA ASP A 208 -14.48 15.39 0.57
C ASP A 208 -13.00 15.63 0.92
N ILE A 209 -12.68 15.67 2.22
CA ILE A 209 -11.32 15.87 2.71
C ILE A 209 -10.94 14.74 3.67
N PHE A 210 -9.73 14.23 3.54
CA PHE A 210 -9.24 13.05 4.26
C PHE A 210 -7.91 13.35 4.96
N PHE A 211 -7.56 12.50 5.91
CA PHE A 211 -6.25 12.51 6.54
C PHE A 211 -5.23 11.82 5.64
N THR A 212 -4.06 12.42 5.47
CA THR A 212 -2.95 11.81 4.73
C THR A 212 -1.65 11.80 5.56
N PRO A 213 -0.65 10.97 5.20
CA PRO A 213 0.67 11.03 5.82
C PRO A 213 1.39 12.37 5.68
N LEU A 214 0.94 13.25 4.77
CA LEU A 214 1.50 14.59 4.60
C LEU A 214 0.94 15.62 5.58
N ASN A 215 -0.03 15.24 6.42
CA ASN A 215 -0.59 16.13 7.42
C ASN A 215 0.49 16.58 8.41
N GLU A 216 0.76 17.89 8.48
CA GLU A 216 1.74 18.46 9.40
C GLU A 216 1.43 18.12 10.87
N ARG A 217 0.16 17.92 11.19
CA ARG A 217 -0.31 17.55 12.53
C ARG A 217 -0.74 16.09 12.55
N TYR A 218 0.25 15.22 12.60
CA TYR A 218 0.07 13.77 12.60
C TYR A 218 -0.56 13.20 13.88
N VAL A 219 -0.48 13.92 15.02
CA VAL A 219 -0.93 13.41 16.34
C VAL A 219 -2.04 14.27 16.93
N GLY A 220 -3.14 13.64 17.34
CA GLY A 220 -4.27 14.27 18.05
C GLY A 220 -5.47 14.58 17.14
N ARG A 221 -6.41 15.40 17.62
CA ARG A 221 -7.61 15.88 16.88
C ARG A 221 -7.22 16.89 15.78
N SER A 222 -6.35 16.52 14.85
CA SER A 222 -6.05 17.34 13.68
C SER A 222 -7.26 17.41 12.74
N LEU A 223 -7.28 18.42 11.88
CA LEU A 223 -8.22 18.48 10.77
C LEU A 223 -7.65 17.67 9.60
N PRO A 224 -8.51 17.04 8.79
CA PRO A 224 -8.11 16.41 7.53
C PRO A 224 -7.44 17.46 6.61
N ASP A 225 -6.54 17.01 5.74
CA ASP A 225 -5.58 17.87 5.05
C ASP A 225 -5.63 17.82 3.52
N MET A 226 -6.30 16.83 2.92
CA MET A 226 -6.28 16.65 1.47
C MET A 226 -7.63 16.25 0.89
N HIS A 227 -8.05 16.94 -0.17
CA HIS A 227 -9.27 16.61 -0.89
C HIS A 227 -9.16 15.29 -1.66
N GLY A 228 -10.27 14.55 -1.81
CA GLY A 228 -10.33 13.25 -2.49
C GLY A 228 -9.72 13.31 -3.89
N ILE A 229 -10.06 14.34 -4.67
CA ILE A 229 -9.49 14.54 -6.01
C ILE A 229 -7.97 14.74 -6.03
N VAL A 230 -7.39 15.32 -4.98
CA VAL A 230 -5.93 15.50 -4.84
C VAL A 230 -5.25 14.18 -4.46
N ILE A 231 -5.94 13.31 -3.72
CA ILE A 231 -5.48 11.94 -3.48
C ILE A 231 -5.46 11.16 -4.79
N HIS A 232 -6.53 11.21 -5.58
CA HIS A 232 -6.57 10.60 -6.91
C HIS A 232 -5.50 11.15 -7.86
N ALA A 233 -5.19 12.45 -7.79
CA ALA A 233 -4.07 13.06 -8.53
C ALA A 233 -2.72 12.47 -8.12
N ASN A 234 -2.48 12.24 -6.81
CA ASN A 234 -1.27 11.60 -6.32
C ASN A 234 -1.16 10.15 -6.80
N VAL A 235 -2.24 9.37 -6.73
CA VAL A 235 -2.26 7.99 -7.23
C VAL A 235 -2.00 7.93 -8.74
N LEU A 236 -2.63 8.81 -9.52
CA LEU A 236 -2.39 8.92 -10.95
C LEU A 236 -0.93 9.30 -11.24
N SER A 237 -0.39 10.29 -10.53
CA SER A 237 1.02 10.71 -10.66
C SER A 237 1.97 9.56 -10.35
N MET A 238 1.70 8.78 -9.29
CA MET A 238 2.45 7.58 -8.93
C MET A 238 2.45 6.56 -10.06
N ILE A 239 1.30 6.29 -10.69
CA ILE A 239 1.17 5.36 -11.81
C ILE A 239 1.98 5.85 -13.03
N LEU A 240 1.79 7.11 -13.43
CA LEU A 240 2.45 7.68 -14.62
C LEU A 240 3.99 7.72 -14.48
N HIS A 241 4.49 8.00 -13.28
CA HIS A 241 5.94 8.03 -13.01
C HIS A 241 6.52 6.65 -12.68
N GLY A 242 5.67 5.65 -12.41
CA GLY A 242 6.09 4.34 -11.91
C GLY A 242 6.82 4.43 -10.56
N SER A 243 6.49 5.42 -9.73
CA SER A 243 7.16 5.68 -8.45
C SER A 243 6.47 4.95 -7.29
N TYR A 244 6.41 3.61 -7.37
CA TYR A 244 5.77 2.77 -6.37
C TYR A 244 6.64 2.59 -5.11
N ILE A 245 6.01 2.22 -4.00
CA ILE A 245 6.69 1.79 -2.78
C ILE A 245 6.65 0.26 -2.75
N ASP A 246 7.77 -0.38 -3.02
CA ASP A 246 7.85 -1.84 -2.98
C ASP A 246 8.08 -2.33 -1.54
N ARG A 247 7.58 -3.52 -1.22
CA ARG A 247 7.74 -4.12 0.12
C ARG A 247 8.53 -5.41 0.07
N MET A 248 9.21 -5.68 1.19
CA MET A 248 9.84 -6.97 1.42
C MET A 248 8.78 -8.06 1.53
N SER A 249 8.96 -9.16 0.80
CA SER A 249 8.04 -10.30 0.90
C SER A 249 8.16 -10.96 2.27
N ASP A 250 7.04 -11.47 2.79
CA ASP A 250 6.98 -12.13 4.10
C ASP A 250 7.97 -13.30 4.20
N THR A 251 8.15 -14.03 3.10
CA THR A 251 9.13 -15.12 3.02
C THR A 251 10.55 -14.61 3.24
N MET A 252 10.92 -13.52 2.57
CA MET A 252 12.24 -12.93 2.75
C MET A 252 12.41 -12.37 4.16
N ALA A 253 11.37 -11.73 4.72
CA ALA A 253 11.38 -11.21 6.08
C ALA A 253 11.63 -12.32 7.11
N ILE A 254 10.96 -13.47 6.96
CA ILE A 254 11.17 -14.66 7.80
C ILE A 254 12.59 -15.22 7.63
N LEU A 255 13.08 -15.35 6.40
CA LEU A 255 14.43 -15.89 6.14
C LEU A 255 15.52 -15.00 6.75
N VAL A 256 15.40 -13.68 6.60
CA VAL A 256 16.31 -12.71 7.22
C VAL A 256 16.18 -12.77 8.74
N GLY A 257 14.97 -12.83 9.29
CA GLY A 257 14.74 -12.97 10.72
C GLY A 257 15.38 -14.22 11.32
N LEU A 258 15.23 -15.37 10.66
CA LEU A 258 15.85 -16.63 11.04
C LEU A 258 17.38 -16.55 10.97
N ALA A 259 17.92 -15.95 9.91
CA ALA A 259 19.37 -15.76 9.77
C ALA A 259 19.93 -14.87 10.89
N VAL A 260 19.22 -13.79 11.24
CA VAL A 260 19.58 -12.89 12.35
C VAL A 260 19.52 -13.63 13.68
N LEU A 261 18.47 -14.40 13.94
CA LEU A 261 18.34 -15.20 15.16
C LEU A 261 19.49 -16.21 15.31
N ILE A 262 19.77 -17.01 14.27
CA ILE A 262 20.85 -18.00 14.28
C ILE A 262 22.20 -17.33 14.52
N THR A 263 22.48 -16.24 13.79
CA THR A 263 23.73 -15.47 13.94
C THR A 263 23.87 -14.95 15.36
N ASN A 264 22.77 -14.47 15.96
CA ASN A 264 22.76 -13.98 17.32
C ASN A 264 22.98 -15.08 18.35
N VAL A 265 22.36 -16.26 18.22
CA VAL A 265 22.61 -17.40 19.11
C VAL A 265 24.08 -17.83 19.06
N LEU A 266 24.68 -17.87 17.85
CA LEU A 266 26.10 -18.20 17.68
C LEU A 266 27.02 -17.14 18.31
N LEU A 267 26.72 -15.86 18.09
CA LEU A 267 27.48 -14.74 18.66
C LEU A 267 27.42 -14.75 20.19
N PHE A 268 26.23 -14.95 20.77
CA PHE A 268 26.03 -14.95 22.21
C PHE A 268 26.71 -16.16 22.84
N THR A 269 26.63 -17.34 22.21
CA THR A 269 27.37 -18.54 22.64
C THR A 269 28.88 -18.29 22.64
N TYR A 270 29.40 -17.61 21.61
CA TYR A 270 30.81 -17.24 21.53
C TYR A 270 31.22 -16.29 22.66
N ILE A 271 30.44 -15.22 22.88
CA ILE A 271 30.70 -14.24 23.96
C ILE A 271 30.65 -14.92 25.32
N TYR A 272 29.65 -15.76 25.58
CA TYR A 272 29.52 -16.53 26.82
C TYR A 272 30.78 -17.37 27.08
N SER A 273 31.28 -18.06 26.04
CA SER A 273 32.46 -18.93 26.18
C SER A 273 33.79 -18.19 26.39
N ARG A 274 33.89 -16.92 25.97
CA ARG A 274 35.15 -16.15 25.99
C ARG A 274 35.19 -15.08 27.07
N PHE A 275 34.05 -14.52 27.42
CA PHE A 275 33.87 -13.35 28.28
C PHE A 275 32.75 -13.58 29.31
N GLU A 276 32.77 -14.73 29.99
CA GLU A 276 31.73 -15.17 30.95
C GLU A 276 31.30 -14.05 31.92
N ASN A 277 32.25 -13.34 32.55
CA ASN A 277 31.95 -12.28 33.53
C ASN A 277 31.27 -11.02 32.95
N TRP A 278 31.36 -10.81 31.64
CA TRP A 278 30.82 -9.62 30.95
C TRP A 278 29.65 -9.96 30.03
N TYR A 279 29.25 -11.23 29.97
CA TYR A 279 28.25 -11.73 29.03
C TYR A 279 26.95 -10.92 29.09
N ASP A 280 26.35 -10.78 30.27
CA ASP A 280 25.06 -10.09 30.43
C ASP A 280 25.09 -8.65 29.92
N THR A 281 26.19 -7.94 30.22
CA THR A 281 26.37 -6.54 29.78
C THR A 281 26.56 -6.46 28.27
N LEU A 282 27.41 -7.32 27.70
CA LEU A 282 27.68 -7.35 26.26
C LEU A 282 26.44 -7.77 25.46
N ALA A 283 25.69 -8.76 25.95
CA ALA A 283 24.43 -9.22 25.37
C ALA A 283 23.40 -8.09 25.29
N LEU A 284 23.20 -7.35 26.39
CA LEU A 284 22.27 -6.22 26.44
C LEU A 284 22.68 -5.10 25.48
N VAL A 285 23.96 -4.74 25.45
CA VAL A 285 24.48 -3.69 24.55
C VAL A 285 24.33 -4.08 23.09
N LEU A 286 24.64 -5.34 22.75
CA LEU A 286 24.48 -5.85 21.38
C LEU A 286 23.01 -5.90 20.97
N GLN A 287 22.12 -6.36 21.84
CA GLN A 287 20.69 -6.43 21.57
C GLN A 287 20.11 -5.04 21.31
N LEU A 288 20.42 -4.06 22.16
CA LEU A 288 20.00 -2.67 21.98
C LEU A 288 20.60 -2.06 20.70
N GLY A 289 21.90 -2.25 20.48
CA GLY A 289 22.60 -1.73 19.30
C GLY A 289 22.04 -2.29 17.99
N GLN A 290 21.77 -3.58 17.93
CA GLN A 290 21.14 -4.23 16.77
C GLN A 290 19.71 -3.74 16.55
N SER A 291 18.94 -3.54 17.61
CA SER A 291 17.56 -3.04 17.51
C SER A 291 17.53 -1.63 16.92
N LEU A 292 18.40 -0.73 17.41
CA LEU A 292 18.56 0.62 16.88
C LEU A 292 19.10 0.61 15.44
N PHE A 293 20.03 -0.28 15.13
CA PHE A 293 20.58 -0.42 13.78
C PHE A 293 19.52 -0.90 12.78
N ILE A 294 18.69 -1.88 13.13
CA ILE A 294 17.60 -2.36 12.29
C ILE A 294 16.60 -1.21 12.04
N LEU A 295 16.22 -0.48 13.08
CA LEU A 295 15.33 0.67 12.94
C LEU A 295 15.92 1.74 12.00
N TYR A 296 17.19 2.10 12.19
CA TYR A 296 17.90 3.03 11.32
C TYR A 296 17.95 2.54 9.87
N LEU A 297 18.28 1.26 9.66
CA LEU A 297 18.35 0.65 8.33
C LEU A 297 17.00 0.69 7.62
N THR A 298 15.91 0.35 8.31
CA THR A 298 14.56 0.42 7.74
C THR A 298 14.21 1.83 7.29
N ILE A 299 14.55 2.87 8.08
CA ILE A 299 14.29 4.26 7.74
C ILE A 299 15.11 4.69 6.52
N VAL A 300 16.42 4.44 6.50
CA VAL A 300 17.30 4.85 5.40
C VAL A 300 16.93 4.17 4.09
N VAL A 301 16.62 2.88 4.12
CA VAL A 301 16.22 2.15 2.91
C VAL A 301 14.86 2.64 2.40
N PHE A 302 13.94 2.97 3.30
CA PHE A 302 12.67 3.56 2.89
C PHE A 302 12.86 4.93 2.23
N ASP A 303 13.66 5.82 2.84
CA ASP A 303 13.90 7.18 2.34
C ASP A 303 14.63 7.18 0.98
N GLU A 304 15.71 6.39 0.85
CA GLU A 304 16.53 6.39 -0.37
C GLU A 304 15.95 5.56 -1.51
N ARG A 305 15.19 4.49 -1.21
CA ARG A 305 14.76 3.50 -2.20
C ARG A 305 13.25 3.38 -2.36
N ALA A 306 12.46 4.10 -1.55
CA ALA A 306 11.02 3.87 -1.44
C ALA A 306 10.69 2.38 -1.21
N TYR A 307 11.51 1.70 -0.38
CA TYR A 307 11.38 0.27 -0.15
C TYR A 307 11.06 -0.02 1.32
N LYS A 308 9.90 -0.62 1.58
CA LYS A 308 9.45 -0.97 2.93
C LYS A 308 10.10 -2.28 3.39
N LEU A 309 11.11 -2.15 4.24
CA LEU A 309 11.75 -3.28 4.93
C LEU A 309 10.94 -3.71 6.16
N ASP A 310 10.22 -4.82 6.04
CA ASP A 310 9.64 -5.47 7.22
C ASP A 310 10.68 -6.38 7.89
N LEU A 311 11.39 -5.83 8.87
CA LEU A 311 12.35 -6.54 9.70
C LEU A 311 11.78 -6.90 11.07
N THR A 312 10.45 -6.93 11.22
CA THR A 312 9.78 -7.34 12.46
C THR A 312 10.24 -8.74 12.92
N PRO A 313 10.33 -9.77 12.06
CA PRO A 313 10.86 -11.07 12.47
C PRO A 313 12.32 -11.02 12.95
N ALA A 314 13.15 -10.13 12.37
CA ALA A 314 14.52 -9.95 12.80
C ALA A 314 14.62 -9.27 14.17
N LEU A 315 13.80 -8.25 14.43
CA LEU A 315 13.68 -7.62 15.75
C LEU A 315 13.23 -8.63 16.82
N LEU A 316 12.26 -9.48 16.50
CA LEU A 316 11.85 -10.58 17.39
C LEU A 316 12.99 -11.57 17.62
N GLY A 317 13.77 -11.92 16.59
CA GLY A 317 14.96 -12.76 16.73
C GLY A 317 16.01 -12.16 17.66
N VAL A 318 16.26 -10.85 17.55
CA VAL A 318 17.14 -10.08 18.45
C VAL A 318 16.58 -10.07 19.87
N ALA A 319 15.27 -9.91 20.06
CA ALA A 319 14.64 -9.87 21.37
C ALA A 319 14.65 -11.23 22.09
N LEU A 320 14.46 -12.32 21.36
CA LEU A 320 14.32 -13.67 21.90
C LEU A 320 15.66 -14.39 22.13
N VAL A 321 16.78 -13.87 21.60
CA VAL A 321 18.08 -14.56 21.65
C VAL A 321 18.49 -14.93 23.07
N GLY A 322 18.32 -14.05 24.06
CA GLY A 322 18.72 -14.32 25.45
C GLY A 322 17.97 -15.54 26.01
N THR A 323 16.65 -15.54 25.91
CA THR A 323 15.79 -16.65 26.34
C THR A 323 16.12 -17.96 25.62
N VAL A 324 16.36 -17.89 24.30
CA VAL A 324 16.69 -19.08 23.49
C VAL A 324 18.08 -19.60 23.84
N HIS A 325 19.05 -18.73 24.07
CA HIS A 325 20.40 -19.10 24.48
C HIS A 325 20.38 -19.83 25.84
N ASP A 326 19.67 -19.29 26.82
CA ASP A 326 19.57 -19.90 28.15
C ASP A 326 18.88 -21.26 28.08
N LEU A 327 17.76 -21.37 27.34
CA LEU A 327 17.08 -22.64 27.09
C LEU A 327 18.01 -23.66 26.42
N TYR A 328 18.82 -23.23 25.45
CA TYR A 328 19.78 -24.07 24.76
C TYR A 328 20.86 -24.60 25.70
N GLN A 329 21.50 -23.73 26.50
CA GLN A 329 22.57 -24.13 27.41
C GLN A 329 22.05 -25.01 28.56
N ASP A 330 20.90 -24.65 29.14
CA ASP A 330 20.43 -25.29 30.37
C ASP A 330 19.63 -26.55 30.17
N SER A 331 18.83 -26.64 29.11
CA SER A 331 17.90 -27.75 28.91
C SER A 331 18.25 -28.55 27.67
N LEU A 332 18.30 -27.89 26.50
CA LEU A 332 18.36 -28.58 25.22
C LEU A 332 19.68 -29.36 25.05
N LYS A 333 20.81 -28.73 25.38
CA LYS A 333 22.14 -29.35 25.35
C LYS A 333 22.22 -30.57 26.27
N LYS A 334 21.68 -30.48 27.49
CA LYS A 334 21.70 -31.59 28.47
C LYS A 334 20.82 -32.76 28.01
N LEU A 335 19.64 -32.49 27.46
CA LEU A 335 18.72 -33.49 26.91
C LEU A 335 19.31 -34.22 25.69
N ILE A 336 19.87 -33.49 24.73
CA ILE A 336 20.46 -34.07 23.51
C ILE A 336 21.67 -34.94 23.86
N LEU A 337 22.58 -34.44 24.71
CA LEU A 337 23.73 -35.23 25.17
C LEU A 337 23.30 -36.46 25.96
N GLY A 338 22.25 -36.33 26.79
CA GLY A 338 21.66 -37.45 27.53
C GLY A 338 21.06 -38.52 26.61
N ALA A 339 20.30 -38.12 25.59
CA ALA A 339 19.71 -39.02 24.61
C ALA A 339 20.77 -39.76 23.78
N ILE A 340 21.83 -39.06 23.34
CA ILE A 340 22.96 -39.66 22.61
C ILE A 340 23.71 -40.64 23.50
N ALA A 341 23.96 -40.29 24.77
CA ALA A 341 24.60 -41.19 25.73
C ALA A 341 23.75 -42.45 26.00
N GLN A 342 22.44 -42.30 26.10
CA GLN A 342 21.50 -43.41 26.29
C GLN A 342 21.40 -44.31 25.04
N ALA A 343 21.42 -43.73 23.84
CA ALA A 343 21.48 -44.46 22.59
C ALA A 343 22.78 -45.28 22.47
N ARG A 344 23.94 -44.69 22.80
CA ARG A 344 25.24 -45.40 22.84
C ARG A 344 25.25 -46.54 23.87
N ARG A 345 24.68 -46.35 25.06
CA ARG A 345 24.57 -47.43 26.07
C ARG A 345 23.70 -48.60 25.59
N ARG A 346 22.62 -48.33 24.86
CA ARG A 346 21.76 -49.37 24.25
C ARG A 346 22.42 -50.13 23.11
N THR A 347 23.37 -49.52 22.40
CA THR A 347 24.16 -50.22 21.36
C THR A 347 25.24 -51.12 21.95
N VAL A 348 25.89 -50.68 23.04
CA VAL A 348 26.92 -51.48 23.74
C VAL A 348 26.33 -52.69 24.47
N SER A 349 25.12 -52.60 25.04
CA SER A 349 24.48 -53.75 25.72
C SER A 349 23.93 -54.83 24.76
N LYS A 350 24.01 -54.65 23.44
CA LYS A 350 23.59 -55.63 22.42
C LYS A 350 24.76 -56.41 21.78
N SER A 351 26.01 -56.20 22.23
CA SER A 351 27.14 -57.06 21.83
C SER A 351 27.14 -58.34 22.69
N PRO A 352 27.16 -59.56 22.10
CA PRO A 352 27.03 -60.80 22.87
C PRO A 352 28.28 -61.05 23.72
N SER A 353 28.07 -61.47 24.97
CA SER A 353 29.11 -62.05 25.83
C SER A 353 29.70 -63.31 25.19
N ASP A 354 31.03 -63.39 25.24
CA ASP A 354 31.91 -64.43 24.73
C ASP A 354 31.44 -65.87 25.06
N ARG A 355 31.37 -66.72 24.02
CA ARG A 355 31.37 -68.18 24.12
C ARG A 355 32.83 -68.62 24.07
N THR A 356 33.37 -69.13 25.16
CA THR A 356 34.56 -70.00 25.13
C THR A 356 34.17 -71.40 25.57
N ASP A 357 33.74 -72.20 24.60
CA ASP A 357 33.87 -73.66 24.62
C ASP A 357 35.10 -73.99 23.75
N THR A 358 36.20 -74.44 24.36
CA THR A 358 37.32 -75.06 23.63
C THR A 358 37.38 -76.54 23.96
N VAL A 359 37.13 -77.36 22.94
CA VAL A 359 37.36 -78.80 22.88
C VAL A 359 38.60 -79.06 22.03
N GLU A 360 39.59 -79.80 22.57
CA GLU A 360 40.66 -80.50 21.84
C GLU A 360 41.06 -81.71 22.71
N SER A 361 40.48 -82.89 22.51
CA SER A 361 40.87 -84.02 21.64
C SER A 361 42.22 -84.72 21.94
N SER A 362 42.12 -85.83 22.70
CA SER A 362 42.76 -87.17 22.53
C SER A 362 44.28 -87.38 22.34
N ALA A 363 44.86 -88.20 23.23
CA ALA A 363 45.82 -89.33 23.02
C ALA A 363 46.49 -89.65 24.39
N ASP A 364 46.92 -90.84 24.81
CA ASP A 364 46.81 -92.26 24.46
C ASP A 364 47.48 -93.02 25.66
N LYS A 365 47.12 -94.29 25.90
CA LYS A 365 47.82 -95.35 26.68
C LYS A 365 48.32 -95.13 28.12
N SER A 366 47.77 -95.92 29.05
CA SER A 366 48.37 -97.13 29.67
C SER A 366 47.40 -97.80 30.63
#